data_AF-A0A971GR96-F1
#
_entry.id   AF-A0A971GR96-F1
#
_cell.length_a   1.000
_cell.length_b   1.000
_cell.length_c   1.000
_cell.angle_alpha   90.00
_cell.angle_beta   90.00
_cell.angle_gamma   90.00
#
_symmetry.space_group_name_H-M   'P 1'
#
loop_
_entity.id
_entity.type
_entity.pdbx_description
1 polymer ?
#
loop_
_entity_poly.entity_id
_entity_poly.type
_entity_poly.pdbx_seq_one_letter_code
_entity_poly.pdbx_strand_id
1 'polypeptide(L)'
;MPTPSAAAQVIVSVIPIVGIVMGCLVILFYLLWDYKYKVFLVEKGLRKDKPFDFIAFCLLSGLILLTLGICLVVVFLVIDGFSYSVLGGMIPASIGISMLLFVKISGRMKSRNE
;
A
#
# COMPACT_ATOMS: atom_id res chain seq x y z
N MET A 1 -24.11 -18.52 -23.28
CA MET A 1 -23.83 -18.20 -21.87
C MET A 1 -24.85 -17.16 -21.43
N PRO A 2 -25.57 -17.33 -20.30
CA PRO A 2 -26.55 -16.35 -19.85
C PRO A 2 -25.81 -15.03 -19.58
N THR A 3 -26.25 -13.95 -20.23
CA THR A 3 -25.74 -12.61 -19.95
C THR A 3 -26.12 -12.25 -18.52
N PRO A 4 -25.18 -11.82 -17.66
CA PRO A 4 -25.54 -11.37 -16.33
C PRO A 4 -26.55 -10.22 -16.44
N SER A 5 -27.61 -10.26 -15.63
CA SER A 5 -28.59 -9.18 -15.54
C SER A 5 -27.87 -7.86 -15.25
N ALA A 6 -28.31 -6.77 -15.88
CA ALA A 6 -27.76 -5.43 -15.63
C ALA A 6 -27.73 -5.10 -14.12
N ALA A 7 -28.72 -5.58 -13.36
CA ALA A 7 -28.75 -5.43 -11.90
C ALA A 7 -27.58 -6.16 -11.19
N ALA A 8 -27.22 -7.36 -11.63
CA ALA A 8 -26.11 -8.12 -11.05
C ALA A 8 -24.76 -7.42 -11.28
N GLN A 9 -24.56 -6.84 -12.46
CA GLN A 9 -23.33 -6.11 -12.79
C GLN A 9 -23.14 -4.84 -11.94
N VAL A 10 -24.24 -4.15 -11.63
CA VAL A 10 -24.23 -3.00 -10.70
C VAL A 10 -23.88 -3.44 -9.28
N ILE A 11 -24.43 -4.56 -8.80
CA ILE A 11 -24.15 -5.05 -7.44
C ILE A 11 -22.67 -5.43 -7.30
N VAL A 12 -22.11 -6.13 -8.29
CA VAL A 12 -20.71 -6.59 -8.24
C VAL A 12 -19.72 -5.42 -8.31
N SER A 13 -20.04 -4.33 -9.01
CA SER A 13 -19.16 -3.15 -9.09
C SER A 13 -19.16 -2.30 -7.81
N VAL A 14 -20.22 -2.35 -7.00
CA VAL A 14 -20.31 -1.61 -5.73
C VAL A 14 -19.43 -2.23 -4.64
N ILE A 15 -19.21 -3.55 -4.64
CA ILE A 15 -18.41 -4.27 -3.63
C ILE A 15 -17.00 -3.66 -3.45
N PRO A 16 -16.17 -3.49 -4.51
CA PRO A 16 -14.84 -2.90 -4.35
C PRO A 16 -14.90 -1.44 -3.89
N ILE A 17 -15.89 -0.67 -4.34
CA ILE A 17 -16.05 0.74 -3.95
C ILE A 17 -16.30 0.85 -2.44
N VAL A 18 -17.27 0.08 -1.92
CA VAL A 18 -17.59 0.05 -0.49
C VAL A 18 -16.40 -0.46 0.31
N GLY A 19 -15.70 -1.48 -0.19
CA GLY A 19 -14.48 -2.00 0.42
C GLY A 19 -13.40 -0.92 0.58
N ILE A 20 -13.14 -0.14 -0.47
CA ILE A 20 -12.17 0.96 -0.44
C ILE A 20 -12.60 2.05 0.55
N VAL A 21 -13.88 2.49 0.49
CA VAL A 21 -14.41 3.53 1.39
C VAL A 21 -14.34 3.10 2.86
N MET A 22 -14.77 1.87 3.18
CA MET A 22 -14.70 1.33 4.54
C MET A 22 -13.25 1.17 5.01
N GLY A 23 -12.35 0.68 4.14
CA GLY A 23 -10.92 0.60 4.44
C GLY A 23 -10.32 1.97 4.77
N CYS A 24 -10.64 3.00 3.98
CA CYS A 24 -10.22 4.37 4.25
C CYS A 24 -10.76 4.90 5.58
N LEU A 25 -12.04 4.65 5.91
CA LEU A 25 -12.63 5.06 7.17
C LEU A 25 -11.91 4.46 8.37
N VAL A 26 -11.62 3.15 8.35
CA VAL A 26 -10.90 2.46 9.44
C VAL A 26 -9.50 3.06 9.65
N ILE A 27 -8.75 3.28 8.56
CA ILE A 27 -7.42 3.90 8.62
C ILE A 27 -7.51 5.33 9.17
N LEU A 28 -8.51 6.10 8.72
CA LEU A 28 -8.72 7.48 9.15
C LEU A 28 -9.03 7.54 10.65
N PHE A 29 -9.96 6.70 11.14
CA PHE A 29 -10.24 6.60 12.57
C PHE A 29 -9.03 6.16 13.39
N TYR A 30 -8.24 5.21 12.89
CA TYR A 30 -6.99 4.81 13.53
C TYR A 30 -6.00 5.97 13.65
N LEU A 31 -5.80 6.73 12.56
CA LEU A 31 -4.90 7.90 12.55
C LEU A 31 -5.40 9.02 13.46
N LEU A 32 -6.70 9.32 13.45
CA LEU A 32 -7.30 10.30 14.35
C LEU A 32 -7.13 9.89 15.82
N TRP A 33 -7.31 8.61 16.13
CA TRP A 33 -7.13 8.09 17.47
C TRP A 33 -5.66 8.14 17.90
N ASP A 34 -4.74 7.73 17.04
CA ASP A 34 -3.30 7.80 17.28
C ASP A 34 -2.83 9.25 17.49
N TYR A 35 -3.34 10.21 16.69
CA TYR A 35 -3.08 11.63 16.89
C TYR A 35 -3.56 12.11 18.27
N LYS A 36 -4.82 11.82 18.64
CA LYS A 36 -5.36 12.19 19.96
C LYS A 36 -4.57 11.56 21.10
N TYR A 37 -4.19 10.30 20.96
CA TYR A 37 -3.35 9.59 21.94
C TYR A 37 -1.98 10.26 22.09
N LYS A 38 -1.33 10.61 20.98
CA LYS A 38 -0.05 11.33 20.98
C LYS A 38 -0.15 12.71 21.64
N VAL A 39 -1.21 13.48 21.35
CA VAL A 39 -1.44 14.79 22.00
C VAL A 39 -1.61 14.62 23.50
N PHE A 40 -2.42 13.66 23.94
CA PHE A 40 -2.63 13.37 25.36
C PHE A 40 -1.34 12.93 26.09
N LEU A 41 -0.48 12.15 25.43
CA LEU A 41 0.83 11.77 25.96
C LEU A 41 1.80 12.95 26.08
N VAL A 42 1.74 13.91 25.14
CA VAL A 42 2.50 15.16 25.22
C VAL A 42 2.03 15.98 26.41
N GLU A 43 0.72 16.17 26.57
CA GLU A 43 0.12 16.94 27.67
C GLU A 43 0.47 16.39 29.04
N LYS A 44 0.58 15.06 29.17
CA LYS A 44 0.98 14.39 30.43
C LYS A 44 2.49 14.34 30.67
N GLY A 45 3.31 14.88 29.76
CA GLY A 45 4.77 14.81 29.87
C GLY A 45 5.35 13.38 29.77
N LEU A 46 4.56 12.42 29.29
CA LEU A 46 4.92 11.00 29.20
C LEU A 46 5.43 10.60 27.81
N ARG A 47 5.68 11.58 26.92
CA ARG A 47 6.08 11.31 25.55
C ARG A 47 7.47 10.68 25.52
N LYS A 48 7.51 9.41 25.15
CA LYS A 48 8.74 8.70 24.82
C LYS A 48 8.89 8.80 23.30
N ASP A 49 9.82 9.64 22.85
CA ASP A 49 10.10 9.80 21.42
C ASP A 49 10.68 8.50 20.88
N LYS A 50 9.82 7.65 20.33
CA LYS A 50 10.25 6.50 19.56
C LYS A 50 10.41 6.95 18.11
N PRO A 51 11.64 7.06 17.58
CA PRO A 51 11.81 7.42 16.19
C PRO A 51 11.15 6.36 15.31
N PHE A 52 10.33 6.80 14.37
CA PHE A 52 9.75 5.90 13.38
C PHE A 52 10.86 5.45 12.43
N ASP A 53 11.07 4.14 12.30
CA ASP A 53 12.04 3.59 11.38
C ASP A 53 11.49 3.63 9.94
N PHE A 54 11.72 4.77 9.30
CA PHE A 54 11.30 5.01 7.92
C PHE A 54 11.96 4.04 6.93
N ILE A 55 13.18 3.57 7.23
CA ILE A 55 13.91 2.63 6.37
C ILE A 55 13.26 1.26 6.43
N ALA A 56 12.94 0.77 7.63
CA ALA A 56 12.22 -0.49 7.80
C ALA A 56 10.84 -0.46 7.13
N PHE A 57 10.12 0.67 7.25
CA PHE A 57 8.83 0.85 6.58
C PHE A 57 8.95 0.80 5.04
N CYS A 58 9.89 1.52 4.44
CA CYS A 58 10.11 1.49 3.00
C CYS A 58 10.56 0.10 2.50
N LEU A 59 11.34 -0.64 3.28
CA LEU A 59 11.77 -1.99 2.92
C LEU A 59 10.59 -2.96 2.91
N LEU A 60 9.78 -2.97 3.98
CA LEU A 60 8.63 -3.86 4.11
C LEU A 60 7.56 -3.53 3.06
N SER A 61 7.19 -2.25 2.95
CA SER A 61 6.19 -1.81 1.96
C SER A 61 6.67 -2.07 0.53
N GLY A 62 7.93 -1.75 0.21
CA GLY A 62 8.51 -2.01 -1.11
C GLY A 62 8.49 -3.50 -1.48
N LEU A 63 8.80 -4.40 -0.54
CA LEU A 63 8.76 -5.84 -0.76
C LEU A 63 7.33 -6.33 -1.00
N ILE A 64 6.37 -5.90 -0.19
CA ILE A 64 4.95 -6.27 -0.34
C ILE A 64 4.41 -5.78 -1.69
N LEU A 65 4.67 -4.51 -2.05
CA LEU A 65 4.21 -3.94 -3.32
C LEU A 65 4.84 -4.64 -4.52
N LEU A 66 6.12 -5.00 -4.44
CA LEU A 66 6.81 -5.73 -5.50
C LEU A 66 6.18 -7.11 -5.70
N THR A 67 6.02 -7.88 -4.63
CA THR A 67 5.45 -9.24 -4.70
C THR A 67 4.02 -9.20 -5.22
N LEU A 68 3.18 -8.30 -4.70
CA LEU A 68 1.80 -8.14 -5.17
C LEU A 68 1.75 -7.69 -6.64
N GLY A 69 2.58 -6.73 -7.02
CA GLY A 69 2.67 -6.24 -8.40
C GLY A 69 3.09 -7.35 -9.37
N ILE A 70 4.10 -8.15 -9.03
CA ILE A 70 4.52 -9.29 -9.84
C ILE A 70 3.40 -10.33 -9.95
N CYS A 71 2.74 -10.69 -8.85
CA CYS A 71 1.60 -11.60 -8.89
C CYS A 71 0.49 -11.10 -9.81
N LEU A 72 0.14 -9.81 -9.73
CA LEU A 72 -0.86 -9.18 -10.61
C LEU A 72 -0.43 -9.20 -12.08
N VAL A 73 0.83 -8.85 -12.37
CA VAL A 73 1.37 -8.90 -13.74
C VAL A 73 1.27 -10.31 -14.30
N VAL A 74 1.69 -11.32 -13.54
CA VAL A 74 1.63 -12.73 -13.97
C VAL A 74 0.19 -13.14 -14.26
N VAL A 75 -0.75 -12.84 -13.35
CA VAL A 75 -2.17 -13.19 -13.53
C VAL A 75 -2.76 -12.49 -14.76
N PHE A 76 -2.53 -11.19 -14.93
CA PHE A 76 -3.05 -10.44 -16.08
C PHE A 76 -2.43 -10.90 -17.40
N LEU A 77 -1.14 -11.24 -17.42
CA LEU A 77 -0.48 -11.81 -18.60
C LEU A 77 -1.07 -13.17 -18.98
N VAL A 78 -1.40 -14.01 -17.99
CA VAL A 78 -1.98 -15.34 -18.24
C VAL A 78 -3.42 -15.24 -18.76
N ILE A 79 -4.21 -14.29 -18.25
CA ILE A 79 -5.63 -14.17 -18.60
C ILE A 79 -5.83 -13.41 -19.92
N ASP A 80 -5.24 -12.22 -20.06
CA ASP A 80 -5.52 -11.29 -21.17
C ASP A 80 -4.33 -11.14 -22.14
N GLY A 81 -3.17 -11.75 -21.84
CA GLY A 81 -1.93 -11.49 -22.57
C GLY A 81 -1.35 -10.11 -22.29
N PHE A 82 -0.59 -9.57 -23.24
CA PHE A 82 0.03 -8.24 -23.10
C PHE A 82 -0.98 -7.13 -23.43
N SER A 83 -1.89 -6.86 -22.49
CA SER A 83 -2.97 -5.89 -22.63
C SER A 83 -2.86 -4.73 -21.63
N TYR A 84 -3.75 -3.74 -21.73
CA TYR A 84 -3.82 -2.62 -20.78
C TYR A 84 -4.04 -3.08 -19.33
N SER A 85 -4.65 -4.25 -19.11
CA SER A 85 -4.84 -4.83 -17.77
C SER A 85 -3.51 -5.03 -17.03
N VAL A 86 -2.43 -5.37 -17.75
CA VAL A 86 -1.10 -5.62 -17.17
C VAL A 86 -0.51 -4.39 -16.48
N LEU A 87 -0.87 -3.18 -16.92
CA LEU A 87 -0.48 -1.93 -16.26
C LEU A 87 -0.93 -1.90 -14.80
N GLY A 88 -2.08 -2.51 -14.48
CA GLY A 88 -2.58 -2.61 -13.11
C GLY A 88 -1.62 -3.33 -12.16
N GLY A 89 -0.83 -4.29 -12.65
CA GLY A 89 0.22 -4.96 -11.87
C GLY A 89 1.58 -4.28 -11.96
N MET A 90 1.91 -3.71 -13.13
CA MET A 90 3.20 -3.04 -13.34
C MET A 90 3.35 -1.78 -12.49
N ILE A 91 2.25 -1.06 -12.24
CA ILE A 91 2.27 0.16 -11.42
C ILE A 91 2.72 -0.17 -9.98
N PRO A 92 2.04 -1.06 -9.22
CA PRO A 92 2.52 -1.48 -7.90
C PRO A 92 3.94 -2.05 -7.90
N ALA A 93 4.29 -2.87 -8.91
CA ALA A 93 5.62 -3.46 -9.01
C ALA A 93 6.71 -2.37 -9.14
N SER A 94 6.48 -1.36 -9.98
CA SER A 94 7.43 -0.27 -10.19
C SER A 94 7.64 0.56 -8.93
N ILE A 95 6.57 0.85 -8.17
CA ILE A 95 6.65 1.55 -6.89
C ILE A 95 7.43 0.72 -5.86
N GLY A 96 7.17 -0.60 -5.81
CA GLY A 96 7.92 -1.53 -4.98
C GLY A 96 9.43 -1.50 -5.27
N ILE A 97 9.82 -1.56 -6.55
CA ILE A 97 11.21 -1.43 -6.99
C ILE A 97 11.80 -0.09 -6.54
N SER A 98 11.11 1.02 -6.76
CA SER A 98 11.58 2.36 -6.36
C SER A 98 11.83 2.48 -4.86
N MET A 99 10.95 1.92 -4.02
CA MET A 99 11.14 1.89 -2.56
C MET A 99 12.34 1.04 -2.15
N LEU A 100 12.54 -0.12 -2.77
CA LEU A 100 13.69 -0.97 -2.49
C LEU A 100 15.01 -0.33 -2.93
N LEU A 101 15.02 0.35 -4.08
CA LEU A 101 16.16 1.14 -4.54
C LEU A 101 16.47 2.29 -3.58
N PHE A 102 15.43 2.99 -3.10
CA PHE A 102 15.59 4.04 -2.09
C PHE A 102 16.24 3.51 -0.82
N VAL A 103 15.81 2.37 -0.30
CA VAL A 103 16.42 1.76 0.90
C VAL A 103 17.89 1.43 0.67
N LYS A 104 18.23 0.87 -0.50
CA LYS A 104 19.62 0.55 -0.86
C LYS A 104 20.50 1.80 -0.94
N ILE A 105 19.98 2.89 -1.52
CA ILE A 105 20.69 4.17 -1.63
C ILE A 105 20.87 4.81 -0.25
N SER A 106 19.79 4.89 0.54
CA SER A 106 19.82 5.47 1.89
C SER A 106 20.72 4.69 2.84
N GLY A 107 20.75 3.36 2.77
CA GLY A 107 21.68 2.53 3.54
C GLY A 107 23.14 2.79 3.17
N ARG A 108 23.46 2.94 1.88
CA ARG A 108 24.80 3.32 1.42
C ARG A 108 25.22 4.72 1.85
N MET A 109 24.31 5.68 1.85
CA MET A 109 24.58 7.04 2.32
C MET A 109 24.93 7.06 3.80
N LYS A 110 24.19 6.30 4.62
CA LYS A 110 24.47 6.22 6.06
C LYS A 110 25.86 5.64 6.35
N SER A 111 26.22 4.53 5.71
CA SER A 111 27.55 3.90 5.86
C SER A 111 28.73 4.75 5.36
N ARG A 112 28.50 5.80 4.55
CA ARG A 112 29.56 6.69 4.06
C ARG A 112 29.81 7.89 4.98
N ASN A 113 28.84 8.22 5.83
CA ASN A 113 28.90 9.35 6.77
C ASN A 113 29.24 8.90 8.21
N GLU A 114 29.39 7.59 8.42
CA GLU A 114 29.93 6.94 9.63
C GLU A 114 31.39 6.56 9.38
#